data_AF-A0A1A3GI48-F1
#
_entry.id   AF-A0A1A3GI48-F1
#
_cell.length_a   1.000
_cell.length_b   1.000
_cell.length_c   1.000
_cell.angle_alpha   90.00
_cell.angle_beta   90.00
_cell.angle_gamma   90.00
#
_symmetry.space_group_name_H-M   'P 1'
#
loop_
_entity.id
_entity.type
_entity.pdbx_description
1 polymer ?
#
loop_
_entity_poly.entity_id
_entity_poly.type
_entity_poly.pdbx_seq_one_letter_code
_entity_poly.pdbx_strand_id
1 'polypeptide(L)'
;MIYSRDSPSKDGPELVFRLWEIKKHDGDKKVSATIRRASKQLRSRGGEYLAKLAGPETIAEGGALGDLYANVVEMWADHSARSGVGVSVGTSSDRIPNGPRSFGSIARQFPDYSEPGQREALVVAIPDFPGFANRVKEIVWSGL
;
A
#
# COMPACT_ATOMS: atom_id res chain seq x y z
N MET A 1 1.77 5.67 -2.32
CA MET A 1 2.64 5.79 -3.51
C MET A 1 1.83 6.48 -4.59
N ILE A 2 2.36 7.58 -5.13
CA ILE A 2 1.78 8.28 -6.28
C ILE A 2 2.64 7.93 -7.48
N TYR A 3 2.02 7.64 -8.62
CA TYR A 3 2.74 7.33 -9.85
C TYR A 3 1.94 7.83 -11.05
N SER A 4 2.63 7.99 -12.17
CA SER A 4 2.01 8.35 -13.44
C SER A 4 1.67 7.09 -14.22
N ARG A 5 0.50 7.07 -14.84
CA ARG A 5 0.08 6.04 -15.80
C ARG A 5 -0.25 6.72 -17.12
N ASP A 6 0.00 6.03 -18.22
CA ASP A 6 -0.48 6.49 -19.53
C ASP A 6 -1.99 6.70 -19.48
N SER A 7 -2.42 7.93 -19.77
CA SER A 7 -3.83 8.25 -19.85
C SER A 7 -4.35 7.91 -21.25
N PRO A 8 -5.54 7.31 -21.37
CA PRO A 8 -6.22 7.24 -22.66
C PRO A 8 -6.69 8.63 -23.16
N SER A 9 -6.66 9.67 -22.32
CA SER A 9 -6.96 11.06 -22.70
C SER A 9 -5.75 11.77 -23.32
N LYS A 10 -6.00 12.81 -24.13
CA LYS A 10 -4.94 13.59 -24.81
C LYS A 10 -4.12 14.50 -23.87
N ASP A 11 -4.41 14.52 -22.57
CA ASP A 11 -3.91 15.50 -21.61
C ASP A 11 -2.58 15.08 -20.94
N GLY A 12 -1.92 14.04 -21.44
CA GLY A 12 -0.67 13.52 -20.90
C GLY A 12 -0.86 12.51 -19.76
N PRO A 13 0.22 12.09 -19.10
CA PRO A 13 0.17 11.04 -18.08
C PRO A 13 -0.71 11.44 -16.88
N GLU A 14 -1.56 10.52 -16.44
CA GLU A 14 -2.50 10.70 -15.33
C GLU A 14 -1.84 10.32 -14.00
N LEU A 15 -2.00 11.17 -12.98
CA LEU A 15 -1.60 10.82 -11.62
C LEU A 15 -2.61 9.88 -10.97
N VAL A 16 -2.08 8.78 -10.47
CA VAL A 16 -2.79 7.75 -9.74
C VAL A 16 -2.11 7.50 -8.39
N PHE A 17 -2.87 7.07 -7.40
CA PHE A 17 -2.33 6.75 -6.08
C PHE A 17 -2.69 5.33 -5.66
N ARG A 18 -1.78 4.73 -4.88
CA ARG A 18 -2.04 3.50 -4.15
C ARG A 18 -1.76 3.70 -2.67
N LEU A 19 -2.78 3.44 -1.84
CA LEU A 19 -2.61 3.42 -0.39
C LEU A 19 -2.10 2.04 0.02
N TRP A 20 -0.96 2.01 0.70
CA TRP A 20 -0.29 0.79 1.11
C TRP A 20 -0.37 0.57 2.61
N GLU A 21 -0.80 -0.63 3.01
CA GLU A 21 -0.59 -1.13 4.37
C GLU A 21 0.65 -2.03 4.38
N ILE A 22 1.69 -1.58 5.09
CA ILE A 22 2.99 -2.27 5.16
C ILE A 22 3.12 -2.95 6.53
N LYS A 23 3.43 -4.25 6.53
CA LYS A 23 3.61 -5.04 7.75
C LYS A 23 4.93 -5.80 7.73
N LYS A 24 5.41 -6.15 8.93
CA LYS A 24 6.39 -7.21 9.13
C LYS A 24 5.72 -8.53 9.49
N HIS A 25 6.40 -9.63 9.24
CA HIS A 25 6.00 -10.97 9.67
C HIS A 25 7.21 -11.78 10.14
N ASP A 26 7.27 -12.05 11.44
CA ASP A 26 8.36 -12.72 12.17
C ASP A 26 7.83 -13.79 13.15
N GLY A 27 6.59 -14.25 12.99
CA GLY A 27 5.94 -15.21 13.90
C GLY A 27 5.54 -16.51 13.23
N ASP A 28 5.05 -17.47 14.02
CA ASP A 28 4.80 -18.85 13.54
C ASP A 28 3.54 -19.03 12.68
N LYS A 29 2.63 -18.05 12.70
CA LYS A 29 1.41 -18.10 11.87
C LYS A 29 1.79 -17.96 10.40
N LYS A 30 0.93 -18.45 9.49
CA LYS A 30 1.13 -18.23 8.06
C LYS A 30 1.13 -16.74 7.72
N VAL A 31 2.01 -16.30 6.82
CA VAL A 31 2.08 -14.93 6.29
C VAL A 31 0.73 -14.42 5.75
N SER A 32 -0.11 -15.31 5.22
CA SER A 32 -1.47 -15.00 4.78
C SER A 32 -2.38 -14.45 5.89
N ALA A 33 -2.14 -14.81 7.15
CA ALA A 33 -2.84 -14.23 8.28
C ALA A 33 -2.47 -12.75 8.49
N THR A 34 -1.20 -12.40 8.25
CA THR A 34 -0.70 -11.01 8.28
C THR A 34 -1.27 -10.21 7.12
N ILE A 35 -1.25 -10.75 5.90
CA ILE A 35 -1.85 -10.13 4.70
C ILE A 35 -3.34 -9.86 4.94
N ARG A 36 -4.07 -10.82 5.52
CA ARG A 36 -5.49 -10.65 5.87
C ARG A 36 -5.71 -9.54 6.87
N ARG A 37 -4.88 -9.44 7.91
CA ARG A 37 -4.97 -8.37 8.91
C ARG A 37 -4.68 -7.00 8.27
N ALA A 38 -3.64 -6.91 7.46
CA ALA A 38 -3.30 -5.69 6.73
C ALA A 38 -4.45 -5.25 5.81
N SER A 39 -5.02 -6.18 5.05
CA SER A 39 -6.17 -5.91 4.16
C SER A 39 -7.37 -5.35 4.95
N LYS A 40 -7.68 -5.93 6.12
CA LYS A 40 -8.77 -5.46 7.00
C LYS A 40 -8.50 -4.05 7.55
N GLN A 41 -7.27 -3.81 8.02
CA GLN A 41 -6.89 -2.51 8.58
C GLN A 41 -6.95 -1.43 7.51
N LEU A 42 -6.43 -1.71 6.32
CA LEU A 42 -6.51 -0.81 5.18
C LEU A 42 -7.96 -0.47 4.83
N ARG A 43 -8.85 -1.48 4.82
CA ARG A 43 -10.28 -1.25 4.56
C ARG A 43 -10.94 -0.38 5.62
N SER A 44 -10.61 -0.60 6.89
CA SER A 44 -11.25 0.10 8.01
C SER A 44 -10.69 1.50 8.28
N ARG A 45 -9.41 1.75 7.96
CA ARG A 45 -8.69 2.97 8.31
C ARG A 45 -8.21 3.77 7.09
N GLY A 46 -8.38 3.25 5.88
CA GLY A 46 -7.86 3.89 4.67
C GLY A 46 -8.33 5.32 4.48
N GLY A 47 -9.64 5.58 4.67
CA GLY A 47 -10.19 6.94 4.59
C GLY A 47 -9.59 7.89 5.63
N GLU A 48 -9.38 7.43 6.86
CA GLU A 48 -8.72 8.21 7.92
C GLU A 48 -7.27 8.55 7.56
N TYR A 49 -6.54 7.59 6.99
CA TYR A 49 -5.15 7.81 6.54
C TYR A 49 -5.08 8.84 5.41
N LEU A 50 -6.01 8.78 4.47
CA LEU A 50 -6.08 9.74 3.36
C LEU A 50 -6.48 11.14 3.81
N ALA A 51 -7.44 11.25 4.73
CA ALA A 51 -7.85 12.54 5.29
C ALA A 51 -6.67 13.26 5.99
N LYS A 52 -5.77 12.51 6.65
CA LYS A 52 -4.55 13.06 7.26
C LYS A 52 -3.53 13.57 6.23
N LEU A 53 -3.55 13.04 5.01
CA LEU A 53 -2.68 13.45 3.91
C LEU A 53 -3.27 14.59 3.08
N ALA A 54 -4.59 14.72 3.03
CA ALA A 54 -5.31 15.78 2.30
C ALA A 54 -5.43 17.08 3.12
N GLY A 55 -4.37 17.45 3.84
CA GLY A 55 -4.34 18.67 4.63
C GLY A 55 -4.26 19.94 3.76
N PRO A 56 -4.67 21.12 4.28
CA PRO A 56 -4.66 22.38 3.53
C PRO A 56 -3.28 22.73 2.94
N GLU A 57 -2.20 22.38 3.65
CA GLU A 57 -0.83 22.64 3.21
C GLU A 57 -0.42 21.78 2.00
N THR A 58 -0.96 20.57 1.88
CA THR A 58 -0.70 19.66 0.75
C THR A 58 -1.55 20.02 -0.46
N ILE A 59 -2.74 20.59 -0.23
CA ILE A 59 -3.64 21.10 -1.29
C ILE A 59 -3.10 22.41 -1.89
N ALA A 60 -2.27 23.16 -1.16
CA ALA A 60 -1.64 24.38 -1.65
C ALA A 60 -0.58 24.14 -2.74
N GLU A 61 -0.19 22.89 -3.00
CA GLU A 61 0.61 22.55 -4.18
C GLU A 61 -0.22 22.79 -5.45
N GLY A 62 0.28 23.59 -6.40
CA GLY A 62 -0.41 23.82 -7.66
C GLY A 62 -0.28 22.64 -8.65
N GLY A 63 -1.15 22.62 -9.66
CA GLY A 63 -1.08 21.66 -10.77
C GLY A 63 -1.58 20.26 -10.40
N ALA A 64 -1.19 19.27 -11.20
CA ALA A 64 -1.77 17.92 -11.15
C ALA A 64 -1.64 17.22 -9.78
N LEU A 65 -0.61 17.55 -8.99
CA LEU A 65 -0.39 16.96 -7.68
C LEU A 65 -1.34 17.56 -6.62
N GLY A 66 -1.56 18.88 -6.65
CA GLY A 66 -2.61 19.54 -5.87
C GLY A 66 -3.98 19.00 -6.18
N ASP A 67 -4.31 18.87 -7.47
CA ASP A 67 -5.58 18.29 -7.93
C ASP A 67 -5.75 16.86 -7.41
N LEU A 68 -4.68 16.05 -7.40
CA LEU A 68 -4.72 14.70 -6.83
C LEU A 68 -5.04 14.73 -5.34
N TYR A 69 -4.33 15.55 -4.55
CA TYR A 69 -4.53 15.62 -3.09
C TYR A 69 -5.89 16.18 -2.71
N ALA A 70 -6.40 17.16 -3.46
CA ALA A 70 -7.75 17.71 -3.27
C ALA A 70 -8.85 16.65 -3.44
N ASN A 71 -8.61 15.66 -4.31
CA ASN A 71 -9.60 14.63 -4.66
C ASN A 71 -9.32 13.25 -4.03
N VAL A 72 -8.22 13.05 -3.28
CA VAL A 72 -7.75 11.71 -2.87
C VAL A 72 -8.75 10.94 -2.00
N VAL A 73 -9.50 11.66 -1.16
CA VAL A 73 -10.53 11.07 -0.28
C VAL A 73 -11.76 10.66 -1.08
N GLU A 74 -12.21 11.50 -2.01
CA GLU A 74 -13.34 11.22 -2.91
C GLU A 74 -13.01 10.05 -3.85
N MET A 75 -11.85 10.09 -4.52
CA MET A 75 -11.38 9.00 -5.37
C MET A 75 -11.29 7.65 -4.63
N TRP A 76 -10.97 7.66 -3.33
CA TRP A 76 -11.01 6.46 -2.50
C TRP A 76 -12.43 5.98 -2.21
N ALA A 77 -13.32 6.90 -1.83
CA ALA A 77 -14.72 6.59 -1.55
C ALA A 77 -15.44 6.01 -2.77
N ASP A 78 -15.13 6.54 -3.95
CA ASP A 78 -15.75 6.17 -5.23
C ASP A 78 -15.04 5.03 -5.95
N HIS A 79 -13.97 4.48 -5.37
CA HIS A 79 -13.18 3.39 -5.96
C HIS A 79 -12.65 3.72 -7.37
N SER A 80 -12.32 4.99 -7.58
CA SER A 80 -11.85 5.53 -8.85
C SER A 80 -10.75 4.66 -9.47
N ALA A 81 -10.73 4.55 -10.80
CA ALA A 81 -9.65 3.88 -11.55
C ALA A 81 -8.25 4.49 -11.30
N ARG A 82 -8.20 5.68 -10.68
CA ARG A 82 -6.98 6.37 -10.23
C ARG A 82 -6.59 6.08 -8.78
N SER A 83 -7.43 5.35 -8.05
CA SER A 83 -7.21 4.90 -6.68
C SER A 83 -6.91 3.41 -6.64
N GLY A 84 -5.92 3.02 -5.85
CA GLY A 84 -5.58 1.63 -5.61
C GLY A 84 -5.29 1.32 -4.15
N VAL A 85 -5.27 0.03 -3.85
CA VAL A 85 -4.95 -0.57 -2.56
C VAL A 85 -3.76 -1.51 -2.68
N GLY A 86 -2.87 -1.42 -1.70
CA GLY A 86 -1.65 -2.22 -1.65
C GLY A 86 -1.44 -2.86 -0.28
N VAL A 87 -0.99 -4.11 -0.25
CA VAL A 87 -0.47 -4.74 0.97
C VAL A 87 0.96 -5.21 0.74
N SER A 88 1.89 -4.76 1.58
CA SER A 88 3.28 -5.24 1.56
C SER A 88 3.61 -5.95 2.87
N VAL A 89 4.28 -7.10 2.79
CA VAL A 89 4.75 -7.83 3.97
C VAL A 89 6.23 -8.17 3.84
N GLY A 90 7.06 -7.64 4.73
CA GLY A 90 8.45 -8.08 4.91
C GLY A 90 8.51 -9.31 5.82
N THR A 91 9.25 -10.34 5.42
CA THR A 91 9.38 -11.60 6.18
C THR A 91 10.67 -12.34 5.88
N SER A 92 11.00 -13.35 6.69
CA SER A 92 12.13 -14.24 6.43
C SER A 92 11.87 -15.13 5.21
N SER A 93 12.92 -15.49 4.46
CA SER A 93 12.80 -16.28 3.23
C SER A 93 12.16 -17.66 3.41
N ASP A 94 12.29 -18.26 4.59
CA ASP A 94 11.63 -19.52 4.97
C ASP A 94 10.12 -19.36 5.24
N ARG A 95 9.60 -18.12 5.26
CA ARG A 95 8.19 -17.78 5.59
C ARG A 95 7.41 -17.21 4.41
N ILE A 96 7.96 -17.29 3.20
CA ILE A 96 7.28 -16.83 1.98
C ILE A 96 5.95 -17.57 1.74
N PRO A 97 4.97 -16.94 1.07
CA PRO A 97 3.73 -17.62 0.73
C PRO A 97 3.91 -18.83 -0.17
N ASN A 98 3.25 -19.94 0.17
CA ASN A 98 3.36 -21.20 -0.56
C ASN A 98 2.38 -21.30 -1.75
N GLY A 99 1.78 -20.18 -2.19
CA GLY A 99 0.84 -20.17 -3.30
C GLY A 99 -0.06 -18.92 -3.38
N PRO A 100 -0.76 -18.76 -4.52
CA PRO A 100 -1.47 -17.52 -4.88
C PRO A 100 -2.65 -17.17 -3.96
N ARG A 101 -3.26 -18.19 -3.33
CA ARG A 101 -4.38 -18.01 -2.37
C ARG A 101 -4.00 -17.16 -1.15
N SER A 102 -2.71 -17.01 -0.87
CA SER A 102 -2.20 -16.20 0.25
C SER A 102 -2.55 -14.72 0.13
N PHE A 103 -2.78 -14.23 -1.09
CA PHE A 103 -3.18 -12.86 -1.38
C PHE A 103 -4.69 -12.67 -1.49
N GLY A 104 -5.48 -13.74 -1.48
CA GLY A 104 -6.93 -13.67 -1.73
C GLY A 104 -7.72 -12.85 -0.70
N SER A 105 -7.12 -12.41 0.40
CA SER A 105 -7.79 -11.47 1.31
C SER A 105 -7.90 -10.06 0.75
N ILE A 106 -6.96 -9.59 -0.07
CA ILE A 106 -7.03 -8.22 -0.60
C ILE A 106 -8.23 -8.07 -1.54
N ALA A 107 -8.42 -9.02 -2.46
CA ALA A 107 -9.58 -9.08 -3.34
C ALA A 107 -10.91 -9.18 -2.57
N ARG A 108 -10.94 -9.93 -1.46
CA ARG A 108 -12.14 -10.05 -0.61
C ARG A 108 -12.44 -8.78 0.20
N GLN A 109 -11.43 -8.02 0.60
CA GLN A 109 -11.63 -6.79 1.36
C GLN A 109 -11.92 -5.60 0.45
N PHE A 110 -11.50 -5.66 -0.81
CA PHE A 110 -11.69 -4.61 -1.82
C PHE A 110 -12.25 -5.23 -3.11
N PRO A 111 -13.51 -5.70 -3.09
CA PRO A 111 -14.12 -6.29 -4.28
C PRO A 111 -14.30 -5.25 -5.40
N ASP A 112 -14.58 -4.00 -5.04
CA ASP A 112 -14.92 -2.90 -5.96
C ASP A 112 -13.69 -2.26 -6.62
N TYR A 113 -12.48 -2.60 -6.15
CA TYR A 113 -11.21 -2.22 -6.79
C TYR A 113 -10.84 -3.25 -7.87
N SER A 114 -11.68 -3.39 -8.89
CA SER A 114 -11.59 -4.48 -9.87
C SER A 114 -10.63 -4.23 -11.03
N GLU A 115 -10.29 -2.98 -11.33
CA GLU A 115 -9.50 -2.63 -12.51
C GLU A 115 -8.05 -3.12 -12.42
N PRO A 116 -7.39 -3.38 -13.57
CA PRO A 116 -5.98 -3.74 -13.61
C PRO A 116 -5.12 -2.74 -12.82
N GLY A 117 -4.31 -3.26 -11.89
CA GLY A 117 -3.39 -2.45 -11.08
C GLY A 117 -4.02 -1.76 -9.85
N GLN A 118 -5.34 -1.82 -9.65
CA GLN A 118 -5.97 -1.26 -8.45
C GLN A 118 -5.69 -2.06 -7.18
N ARG A 119 -5.46 -3.37 -7.30
CA ARG A 119 -5.09 -4.23 -6.16
C ARG A 119 -3.70 -4.78 -6.36
N GLU A 120 -2.83 -4.54 -5.38
CA GLU A 120 -1.48 -5.10 -5.41
C GLU A 120 -1.09 -5.69 -4.07
N ALA A 121 -0.36 -6.80 -4.11
CA ALA A 121 0.21 -7.39 -2.91
C ALA A 121 1.63 -7.83 -3.18
N LEU A 122 2.53 -7.49 -2.26
CA LEU A 122 3.95 -7.76 -2.36
C LEU A 122 4.43 -8.46 -1.09
N VAL A 123 5.25 -9.49 -1.24
CA VAL A 123 6.03 -10.04 -0.13
C VAL A 123 7.49 -9.81 -0.43
N VAL A 124 8.18 -9.19 0.53
CA VAL A 124 9.62 -8.97 0.50
C VAL A 124 10.27 -10.02 1.39
N ALA A 125 10.95 -10.98 0.77
CA ALA A 125 11.67 -12.04 1.45
C ALA A 125 13.10 -11.59 1.74
N ILE A 126 13.48 -11.59 3.01
CA ILE A 126 14.82 -11.27 3.50
C ILE A 126 15.40 -12.56 4.11
N PRO A 127 16.67 -12.95 3.86
CA PRO A 127 17.21 -14.21 4.35
C PRO A 127 16.98 -14.45 5.86
N ASP A 128 17.28 -13.44 6.68
CA ASP A 128 16.97 -13.39 8.11
C ASP A 128 16.37 -12.02 8.44
N PHE A 129 15.04 -11.93 8.42
CA PHE A 129 14.34 -10.67 8.68
C PHE A 129 14.58 -10.14 10.12
N PRO A 130 14.44 -10.95 11.19
CA PRO A 130 14.77 -10.52 12.55
C PRO A 130 16.22 -10.04 12.70
N GLY A 131 17.19 -10.79 12.19
CA GLY A 131 18.60 -10.42 12.24
C GLY A 131 18.88 -9.12 11.50
N PHE A 132 18.33 -8.96 10.29
CA PHE A 132 18.40 -7.72 9.53
C PHE A 132 17.83 -6.53 10.31
N ALA A 133 16.65 -6.69 10.91
CA ALA A 133 16.00 -5.62 11.67
C ALA A 133 16.81 -5.22 12.92
N ASN A 134 17.45 -6.18 13.59
CA ASN A 134 18.35 -5.90 14.72
C ASN A 134 19.60 -5.16 14.26
N ARG A 135 20.17 -5.53 13.11
CA ARG A 135 21.33 -4.84 12.55
C ARG A 135 21.03 -3.39 12.16
N VAL A 136 19.90 -3.14 11.51
CA VAL A 136 19.47 -1.78 11.15
C VAL A 136 19.30 -0.92 12.39
N LYS A 137 18.67 -1.48 13.44
CA LYS A 137 18.50 -0.82 14.74
C LYS A 137 19.83 -0.42 15.37
N GLU A 138 20.81 -1.33 15.41
CA GLU A 138 22.15 -1.04 15.92
C GLU A 138 22.79 0.13 15.18
N ILE A 139 22.70 0.14 13.84
CA ILE A 139 23.27 1.20 13.01
C ILE A 139 22.58 2.54 13.29
N VAL A 140 21.25 2.59 13.22
CA VAL A 140 20.47 3.83 13.44
C VAL A 140 20.71 4.38 14.85
N TRP A 141 20.77 3.53 15.88
CA TRP A 141 21.07 3.98 17.25
C TRP A 141 22.53 4.35 17.47
N SER A 142 23.46 3.83 16.68
CA SER A 142 24.87 4.24 16.71
C SER A 142 25.13 5.60 16.06
N GLY A 143 24.12 6.23 15.44
CA GLY A 143 24.23 7.54 14.80
C GLY A 143 25.10 7.55 13.54
N LEU A 144 25.34 6.37 12.96
CA LEU A 144 25.98 6.17 11.65
C LEU A 144 24.95 6.25 10.52
#